data_AF-A0A2H9SW11-F1
#
_entry.id   AF-A0A2H9SW11-F1
#
_cell.length_a   1.000
_cell.length_b   1.000
_cell.length_c   1.000
_cell.angle_alpha   90.00
_cell.angle_beta   90.00
_cell.angle_gamma   90.00
#
_symmetry.space_group_name_H-M   'P 1'
#
loop_
_entity.id
_entity.type
_entity.pdbx_description
1 polymer ?
#
loop_
_entity_poly.entity_id
_entity_poly.type
_entity_poly.pdbx_seq_one_letter_code
_entity_poly.pdbx_strand_id
1 'polypeptide(L)'
;MVLISTLPNSLRLPTLEQRRPKGIGLSPYPFRSLIRYFLNALFNGWFSYLNPDRQHMKLLAREGCIAHVNSTESSISSFKVVFLGDIMVSRSGKPPQFTTDLKKVLEGADVIVANLESPLVDDAKIIRRGLSLNFAMNRSFLSTICACNRTAKWVFSIANNHVCDTSQKSTVDVSGVEATINHIRIAVPGAEVIGAEIGAAKSVLSLQIDKGPKVGIVGWTEVMNRDKKHYKKPIIRETDLTDAKMMQLKEAHDLLIGFAHGNEELSYYPLKKTRDRWMRLIDGKKFDFIVGHGPHVIQPAEKVGSQGLLFHSIGNFCSPLGKSQTKIGCIPEMTISYIDGKVSRTDYKVHILQQHQETLSLNQDFKQNSQRYPGQIRRLKKIWKSLFEAQES
;
A
#
# COMPACT_ATOMS: atom_id res chain seq x y z
N MET A 1 53.34 -25.53 30.91
CA MET A 1 53.65 -24.73 29.72
C MET A 1 53.42 -25.63 28.52
N VAL A 2 52.19 -25.64 28.00
CA VAL A 2 51.74 -26.55 26.93
C VAL A 2 51.29 -25.69 25.78
N LEU A 3 51.94 -25.90 24.63
CA LEU A 3 51.59 -25.35 23.33
C LEU A 3 50.19 -25.82 22.92
N ILE A 4 49.29 -24.88 22.64
CA ILE A 4 48.12 -25.14 21.81
C ILE A 4 48.28 -24.32 20.54
N SER A 5 48.32 -25.09 19.44
CA SER A 5 48.51 -24.70 18.06
C SER A 5 47.48 -23.69 17.56
N THR A 6 47.98 -22.78 16.74
CA THR A 6 47.30 -21.80 15.89
C THR A 6 46.19 -22.39 15.02
N LEU A 7 44.98 -21.83 15.12
CA LEU A 7 43.92 -21.98 14.11
C LEU A 7 44.04 -20.88 13.03
N PRO A 8 43.65 -21.14 11.77
CA PRO A 8 43.80 -20.17 10.67
C PRO A 8 42.81 -19.01 10.76
N ASN A 9 43.29 -17.80 10.50
CA ASN A 9 42.50 -16.60 10.31
C ASN A 9 41.69 -16.68 9.00
N SER A 10 40.50 -17.27 9.02
CA SER A 10 39.54 -17.12 7.93
C SER A 10 38.11 -17.23 8.42
N LEU A 11 37.59 -16.14 8.99
CA LEU A 11 36.15 -15.78 9.07
C LEU A 11 36.01 -14.49 9.89
N ARG A 12 36.45 -13.37 9.31
CA ARG A 12 35.93 -12.05 9.72
C ARG A 12 34.99 -11.57 8.63
N LEU A 13 33.69 -11.62 8.90
CA LEU A 13 32.71 -10.87 8.13
C LEU A 13 33.15 -9.39 8.16
N PRO A 14 33.21 -8.69 7.01
CA PRO A 14 33.59 -7.28 7.01
C PRO A 14 32.55 -6.52 7.83
N THR A 15 33.01 -5.84 8.87
CA THR A 15 32.23 -4.83 9.59
C THR A 15 31.81 -3.76 8.59
N LEU A 16 30.56 -3.83 8.15
CA LEU A 16 29.90 -2.75 7.41
C LEU A 16 29.93 -1.50 8.28
N GLU A 17 30.91 -0.64 8.06
CA GLU A 17 30.85 0.75 8.51
C GLU A 17 29.52 1.32 8.04
N GLN A 18 28.67 1.69 9.01
CA GLN A 18 27.41 2.39 8.76
C GLN A 18 27.72 3.77 8.16
N ARG A 19 27.90 3.82 6.84
CA ARG A 19 27.92 5.08 6.11
C ARG A 19 26.51 5.66 6.11
N ARG A 20 26.31 6.71 6.92
CA ARG A 20 25.13 7.57 6.83
C ARG A 20 24.99 8.04 5.36
N PRO A 21 23.83 7.85 4.71
CA PRO A 21 23.66 8.34 3.36
C PRO A 21 23.76 9.88 3.35
N LYS A 22 24.81 10.41 2.72
CA LYS A 22 24.91 11.83 2.34
C LYS A 22 24.36 11.94 0.92
N GLY A 23 23.16 12.47 0.78
CA GLY A 23 22.56 12.77 -0.52
C GLY A 23 21.20 13.44 -0.38
N ILE A 24 21.02 14.61 -0.99
CA ILE A 24 19.74 15.29 -1.15
C ILE A 24 19.13 14.70 -2.42
N GLY A 25 18.18 13.76 -2.29
CA GLY A 25 17.53 13.14 -3.44
C GLY A 25 16.70 14.14 -4.23
N LEU A 26 16.92 14.20 -5.55
CA LEU A 26 16.06 14.95 -6.49
C LEU A 26 14.71 14.23 -6.59
N SER A 27 13.65 14.88 -6.13
CA SER A 27 12.28 14.38 -6.17
C SER A 27 11.79 14.16 -7.62
N PRO A 28 10.95 13.15 -7.87
CA PRO A 28 10.34 12.91 -9.19
C PRO A 28 9.31 13.98 -9.60
N TYR A 29 8.95 14.86 -8.67
CA TYR A 29 7.90 15.85 -8.85
C TYR A 29 8.34 17.09 -9.65
N PRO A 30 7.44 17.74 -10.42
CA PRO A 30 7.70 19.07 -10.99
C PRO A 30 8.19 20.03 -9.90
N PHE A 31 9.01 21.04 -10.24
CA PHE A 31 9.64 21.96 -9.26
C PHE A 31 8.67 22.50 -8.19
N ARG A 32 7.42 22.82 -8.56
CA ARG A 32 6.37 23.24 -7.63
C ARG A 32 5.97 22.16 -6.62
N SER A 33 5.87 20.90 -7.03
CA SER A 33 5.57 19.77 -6.15
C SER A 33 6.80 19.32 -5.34
N LEU A 34 8.03 19.58 -5.82
CA LEU A 34 9.23 19.45 -4.97
C LEU A 34 9.23 20.49 -3.83
N ILE A 35 8.87 21.74 -4.12
CA ILE A 35 8.68 22.77 -3.09
C ILE A 35 7.59 22.33 -2.12
N ARG A 36 6.43 21.86 -2.60
CA ARG A 36 5.35 21.35 -1.74
C ARG A 36 5.79 20.16 -0.90
N TYR A 37 6.56 19.23 -1.45
CA TYR A 37 7.16 18.14 -0.70
C TYR A 37 8.04 18.67 0.43
N PHE A 38 8.97 19.59 0.14
CA PHE A 38 9.82 20.19 1.17
C PHE A 38 9.00 20.95 2.22
N LEU A 39 8.00 21.72 1.82
CA LEU A 39 7.12 22.45 2.73
C LEU A 39 6.28 21.50 3.59
N ASN A 40 5.68 20.45 3.01
CA ASN A 40 4.94 19.44 3.76
C ASN A 40 5.87 18.65 4.69
N ALA A 41 7.10 18.38 4.25
CA ALA A 41 8.10 17.73 5.07
C ALA A 41 8.53 18.63 6.24
N LEU A 42 8.76 19.93 6.02
CA LEU A 42 9.22 20.89 7.04
C LEU A 42 8.09 21.27 8.02
N PHE A 43 6.89 21.48 7.51
CA PHE A 43 5.74 21.95 8.28
C PHE A 43 4.73 20.84 8.61
N ASN A 44 5.15 19.57 8.55
CA ASN A 44 4.31 18.40 8.80
C ASN A 44 2.93 18.47 8.11
N GLY A 45 2.94 18.73 6.80
CA GLY A 45 1.76 18.77 5.94
C GLY A 45 0.86 20.01 6.09
N TRP A 46 1.31 21.08 6.76
CA TRP A 46 0.53 22.28 7.06
C TRP A 46 -0.07 23.00 5.82
N PHE A 47 0.52 22.87 4.64
CA PHE A 47 -0.05 23.46 3.42
C PHE A 47 -1.21 22.65 2.83
N SER A 48 -1.39 21.39 3.27
CA SER A 48 -2.55 20.58 2.90
C SER A 48 -3.87 21.18 3.40
N TYR A 49 -3.83 22.14 4.34
CA TYR A 49 -4.99 22.75 4.99
C TYR A 49 -5.64 23.87 4.18
N LEU A 50 -5.01 24.33 3.10
CA LEU A 50 -5.61 25.28 2.16
C LEU A 50 -6.49 24.58 1.11
N ASN A 51 -6.87 23.31 1.32
CA ASN A 51 -7.72 22.58 0.38
C ASN A 51 -9.21 22.94 0.59
N PRO A 52 -9.83 23.68 -0.34
CA PRO A 52 -11.21 24.15 -0.19
C PRO A 52 -12.26 23.02 -0.26
N ASP A 53 -11.91 21.83 -0.77
CA ASP A 53 -12.86 20.72 -0.96
C ASP A 53 -13.23 19.96 0.31
N ARG A 54 -12.63 20.29 1.47
CA ARG A 54 -12.85 19.56 2.73
C ARG A 54 -14.33 19.49 3.14
N GLN A 55 -15.11 20.52 2.82
CA GLN A 55 -16.53 20.59 3.20
C GLN A 55 -17.42 19.67 2.35
N HIS A 56 -16.94 19.21 1.20
CA HIS A 56 -17.71 18.38 0.27
C HIS A 56 -17.40 16.88 0.39
N MET A 57 -16.55 16.49 1.35
CA MET A 57 -16.18 15.09 1.53
C MET A 57 -17.18 14.34 2.42
N LYS A 58 -17.71 13.21 1.93
CA LYS A 58 -18.57 12.31 2.73
C LYS A 58 -17.71 11.29 3.45
N LEU A 59 -17.15 11.69 4.59
CA LEU A 59 -16.17 10.90 5.31
C LEU A 59 -16.74 9.60 5.88
N LEU A 60 -16.02 8.50 5.71
CA LEU A 60 -16.38 7.22 6.33
C LEU A 60 -16.21 7.28 7.85
N ALA A 61 -17.04 6.55 8.58
CA ALA A 61 -16.76 6.19 9.97
C ALA A 61 -15.62 5.17 10.06
N ARG A 62 -15.13 4.88 11.27
CA ARG A 62 -14.11 3.85 11.49
C ARG A 62 -14.55 2.47 11.03
N GLU A 63 -15.82 2.16 11.22
CA GLU A 63 -16.46 0.94 10.77
C GLU A 63 -17.83 1.27 10.17
N GLY A 64 -18.34 0.36 9.36
CA GLY A 64 -19.63 0.55 8.71
C GLY A 64 -19.96 -0.56 7.73
N CYS A 65 -21.10 -0.41 7.09
CA CYS A 65 -21.68 -1.41 6.21
C CYS A 65 -22.20 -0.74 4.93
N ILE A 66 -21.98 -1.41 3.80
CA ILE A 66 -22.57 -1.11 2.51
C ILE A 66 -23.45 -2.29 2.08
N ALA A 67 -24.75 -2.05 1.93
CA ALA A 67 -25.67 -3.02 1.36
C ALA A 67 -25.65 -2.97 -0.18
N HIS A 68 -25.50 -4.13 -0.80
CA HIS A 68 -25.56 -4.32 -2.26
C HIS A 68 -26.92 -4.86 -2.71
N VAL A 69 -27.57 -5.67 -1.86
CA VAL A 69 -28.91 -6.21 -2.07
C VAL A 69 -29.68 -6.20 -0.74
N ASN A 70 -30.98 -5.94 -0.76
CA ASN A 70 -31.86 -6.15 0.38
C ASN A 70 -32.26 -7.64 0.42
N SER A 71 -31.67 -8.44 1.31
CA SER A 71 -32.02 -9.86 1.45
C SER A 71 -32.33 -10.23 2.89
N THR A 72 -33.43 -10.94 3.12
CA THR A 72 -33.96 -11.32 4.44
C THR A 72 -33.72 -12.77 4.88
N GLU A 73 -33.00 -13.62 4.12
CA GLU A 73 -32.82 -15.05 4.46
C GLU A 73 -31.43 -15.65 4.13
N SER A 74 -31.28 -16.95 4.38
CA SER A 74 -30.27 -17.60 5.24
C SER A 74 -29.11 -18.32 4.52
N SER A 75 -27.98 -18.42 5.25
CA SER A 75 -26.63 -18.87 4.86
C SER A 75 -25.79 -17.86 4.06
N ILE A 76 -25.52 -16.70 4.69
CA ILE A 76 -24.53 -15.75 4.21
C ILE A 76 -23.13 -16.36 4.34
N SER A 77 -22.47 -16.58 3.20
CA SER A 77 -21.04 -16.87 3.16
C SER A 77 -20.27 -15.55 3.06
N SER A 78 -19.04 -15.52 3.55
CA SER A 78 -18.21 -14.32 3.45
C SER A 78 -16.73 -14.66 3.28
N PHE A 79 -15.98 -13.70 2.79
CA PHE A 79 -14.52 -13.73 2.78
C PHE A 79 -13.97 -12.36 3.17
N LYS A 80 -12.75 -12.36 3.69
CA LYS A 80 -12.08 -11.17 4.23
C LYS A 80 -10.92 -10.74 3.36
N VAL A 81 -10.93 -9.46 2.98
CA VAL A 81 -9.85 -8.79 2.26
C VAL A 81 -9.22 -7.74 3.17
N VAL A 82 -7.90 -7.80 3.31
CA VAL A 82 -7.12 -6.81 4.08
C VAL A 82 -6.18 -6.06 3.14
N PHE A 83 -6.12 -4.75 3.30
CA PHE A 83 -5.26 -3.88 2.51
C PHE A 83 -4.10 -3.34 3.33
N LEU A 84 -2.89 -3.59 2.86
CA LEU A 84 -1.67 -3.08 3.47
C LEU A 84 -1.09 -1.98 2.59
N GLY A 85 -0.76 -0.86 3.24
CA GLY A 85 -0.11 0.26 2.59
C GLY A 85 1.31 -0.04 2.13
N ASP A 86 2.09 1.02 1.94
CA ASP A 86 3.43 0.92 1.37
C ASP A 86 4.34 0.04 2.25
N ILE A 87 4.83 -1.07 1.67
CA ILE A 87 5.86 -1.93 2.26
C ILE A 87 7.21 -1.48 1.71
N MET A 88 7.99 -0.86 2.58
CA MET A 88 9.33 -0.39 2.29
C MET A 88 10.34 -0.99 3.25
N VAL A 89 11.53 -1.34 2.74
CA VAL A 89 12.59 -1.92 3.56
C VAL A 89 13.09 -0.93 4.62
N SER A 90 13.17 -1.37 5.88
CA SER A 90 13.66 -0.55 6.99
C SER A 90 15.14 -0.18 6.81
N ARG A 91 15.61 0.91 7.45
CA ARG A 91 17.04 1.29 7.40
C ARG A 91 17.94 0.23 8.02
N SER A 92 17.42 -0.52 8.99
CA SER A 92 18.11 -1.63 9.64
C SER A 92 18.15 -2.89 8.77
N GLY A 93 17.38 -2.94 7.68
CA GLY A 93 17.19 -4.15 6.86
C GLY A 93 16.42 -5.26 7.56
N LYS A 94 15.96 -5.03 8.80
CA LYS A 94 15.22 -6.01 9.59
C LYS A 94 13.73 -5.93 9.30
N PRO A 95 13.05 -7.07 9.10
CA PRO A 95 11.60 -7.10 8.93
C PRO A 95 10.89 -6.62 10.20
N PRO A 96 9.69 -6.05 10.06
CA PRO A 96 8.92 -5.62 11.21
C PRO A 96 8.45 -6.80 12.07
N GLN A 97 8.32 -6.56 13.38
CA GLN A 97 7.67 -7.43 14.34
C GLN A 97 6.23 -6.94 14.56
N PHE A 98 5.27 -7.88 14.62
CA PHE A 98 3.85 -7.55 14.79
C PHE A 98 3.41 -7.83 16.22
N THR A 99 2.63 -6.92 16.81
CA THR A 99 1.91 -7.20 18.06
C THR A 99 0.82 -8.25 17.83
N THR A 100 0.38 -8.90 18.91
CA THR A 100 -0.64 -9.95 18.88
C THR A 100 -1.91 -9.51 18.15
N ASP A 101 -2.41 -8.30 18.39
CA ASP A 101 -3.66 -7.84 17.78
C ASP A 101 -3.51 -7.56 16.28
N LEU A 102 -2.35 -7.07 15.85
CA LEU A 102 -2.06 -6.94 14.42
C LEU A 102 -2.00 -8.32 13.76
N LYS A 103 -1.33 -9.30 14.39
CA LYS A 103 -1.28 -10.67 13.89
C LYS A 103 -2.68 -11.26 13.70
N LYS A 104 -3.57 -11.10 14.68
CA LYS A 104 -4.96 -11.58 14.59
C LYS A 104 -5.71 -11.01 13.38
N VAL A 105 -5.55 -9.72 13.08
CA VAL A 105 -6.17 -9.09 11.90
C VAL A 105 -5.63 -9.73 10.61
N LEU A 106 -4.31 -9.93 10.53
CA LEU A 106 -3.68 -10.52 9.33
C LEU A 106 -3.99 -12.01 9.18
N GLU A 107 -3.97 -12.78 10.26
CA GLU A 107 -4.29 -14.22 10.31
C GLU A 107 -5.74 -14.51 9.92
N GLY A 108 -6.66 -13.58 10.23
CA GLY A 108 -8.08 -13.73 9.88
C GLY A 108 -8.43 -13.36 8.43
N ALA A 109 -7.46 -12.97 7.60
CA ALA A 109 -7.69 -12.56 6.21
C ALA A 109 -7.63 -13.76 5.25
N ASP A 110 -8.51 -13.77 4.25
CA ASP A 110 -8.49 -14.73 3.14
C ASP A 110 -7.64 -14.19 1.97
N VAL A 111 -7.68 -12.87 1.76
CA VAL A 111 -6.93 -12.16 0.73
C VAL A 111 -6.21 -10.98 1.37
N ILE A 112 -4.91 -10.82 1.08
CA ILE A 112 -4.13 -9.66 1.52
C ILE A 112 -3.57 -8.95 0.30
N VAL A 113 -3.97 -7.70 0.09
CA VAL A 113 -3.49 -6.84 -1.01
C VAL A 113 -2.51 -5.82 -0.43
N ALA A 114 -1.29 -5.78 -0.96
CA ALA A 114 -0.23 -4.92 -0.42
C ALA A 114 0.55 -4.20 -1.52
N ASN A 115 1.00 -2.97 -1.25
CA ASN A 115 1.94 -2.28 -2.13
C ASN A 115 3.37 -2.68 -1.78
N LEU A 116 4.09 -3.26 -2.73
CA LEU A 116 5.53 -3.49 -2.61
C LEU A 116 6.28 -2.35 -3.29
N GLU A 117 6.61 -1.32 -2.51
CA GLU A 117 7.22 -0.09 -3.02
C GLU A 117 8.73 -0.18 -3.15
N SER A 118 9.37 -1.03 -2.34
CA SER A 118 10.79 -1.34 -2.48
C SER A 118 10.98 -2.50 -3.46
N PRO A 119 11.75 -2.32 -4.55
CA PRO A 119 12.16 -3.44 -5.39
C PRO A 119 12.82 -4.55 -4.56
N LEU A 120 12.51 -5.79 -4.91
CA LEU A 120 13.02 -6.98 -4.24
C LEU A 120 14.30 -7.43 -4.95
N VAL A 121 15.42 -7.41 -4.22
CA VAL A 121 16.77 -7.64 -4.74
C VAL A 121 17.57 -8.52 -3.77
N ASP A 122 18.18 -9.59 -4.28
CA ASP A 122 19.10 -10.41 -3.48
C ASP A 122 20.58 -10.25 -3.89
N ASP A 123 20.85 -9.65 -5.04
CA ASP A 123 22.19 -9.58 -5.62
C ASP A 123 22.83 -8.18 -5.47
N ALA A 124 24.13 -8.17 -5.15
CA ALA A 124 24.98 -6.99 -5.14
C ALA A 124 25.21 -6.41 -6.55
N LYS A 125 24.95 -7.18 -7.62
CA LYS A 125 25.13 -6.77 -9.03
C LYS A 125 24.06 -5.84 -9.59
N ILE A 126 23.01 -5.53 -8.85
CA ILE A 126 21.93 -4.66 -9.34
C ILE A 126 22.39 -3.21 -9.36
N ILE A 127 22.33 -2.62 -10.56
CA ILE A 127 22.61 -1.21 -10.78
C ILE A 127 21.43 -0.41 -10.25
N ARG A 128 21.72 0.37 -9.21
CA ARG A 128 20.77 1.28 -8.57
C ARG A 128 20.74 2.59 -9.35
N ARG A 129 19.56 3.03 -9.76
CA ARG A 129 19.44 4.18 -10.67
C ARG A 129 19.39 5.50 -9.91
N GLY A 130 20.55 6.12 -9.69
CA GLY A 130 20.70 7.52 -9.24
C GLY A 130 20.52 7.73 -7.73
N LEU A 131 20.07 8.93 -7.33
CA LEU A 131 19.89 9.35 -5.92
C LEU A 131 18.64 8.78 -5.23
N SER A 132 17.97 7.78 -5.81
CA SER A 132 16.80 7.19 -5.16
C SER A 132 17.25 6.49 -3.88
N LEU A 133 16.46 6.68 -2.81
CA LEU A 133 16.72 6.09 -1.50
C LEU A 133 16.97 4.58 -1.68
N ASN A 134 17.97 4.03 -0.98
CA ASN A 134 18.37 2.62 -1.07
C ASN A 134 17.27 1.67 -0.56
N PHE A 135 16.20 1.50 -1.34
CA PHE A 135 15.02 0.69 -1.04
C PHE A 135 15.16 -0.72 -1.62
N ALA A 136 16.28 -1.36 -1.33
CA ALA A 136 16.58 -2.72 -1.72
C ALA A 136 16.05 -3.69 -0.65
N MET A 137 14.88 -4.28 -0.87
CA MET A 137 14.33 -5.30 0.02
C MET A 137 14.90 -6.66 -0.37
N ASN A 138 15.29 -7.51 0.57
CA ASN A 138 15.67 -8.90 0.26
C ASN A 138 14.46 -9.84 0.38
N ARG A 139 14.54 -11.05 -0.20
CA ARG A 139 13.44 -12.02 -0.11
C ARG A 139 13.04 -12.37 1.33
N SER A 140 14.01 -12.47 2.25
CA SER A 140 13.73 -12.89 3.63
C SER A 140 12.94 -11.85 4.42
N PHE A 141 13.08 -10.57 4.09
CA PHE A 141 12.26 -9.51 4.66
C PHE A 141 10.78 -9.71 4.30
N LEU A 142 10.50 -9.93 3.00
CA LEU A 142 9.14 -10.15 2.52
C LEU A 142 8.55 -11.45 3.07
N SER A 143 9.32 -12.55 3.03
CA SER A 143 8.85 -13.84 3.55
C SER A 143 8.53 -13.78 5.05
N THR A 144 9.25 -12.96 5.83
CA THR A 144 8.99 -12.77 7.26
C THR A 144 7.68 -12.03 7.50
N ILE A 145 7.37 -11.00 6.69
CA ILE A 145 6.08 -10.30 6.75
C ILE A 145 4.93 -11.29 6.47
N CYS A 146 5.06 -12.09 5.40
CA CYS A 146 3.99 -13.00 4.97
C CYS A 146 3.83 -14.23 5.86
N ALA A 147 4.83 -14.57 6.68
CA ALA A 147 4.76 -15.71 7.60
C ALA A 147 3.63 -15.61 8.63
N CYS A 148 3.08 -14.41 8.86
CA CYS A 148 1.91 -14.23 9.73
C CYS A 148 0.64 -14.89 9.19
N ASN A 149 0.50 -15.08 7.88
CA ASN A 149 -0.64 -15.78 7.29
C ASN A 149 -0.22 -16.46 6.00
N ARG A 150 0.08 -17.76 6.08
CA ARG A 150 0.50 -18.58 4.93
C ARG A 150 -0.68 -19.13 4.12
N THR A 151 -1.89 -19.07 4.65
CA THR A 151 -3.10 -19.59 3.99
C THR A 151 -3.80 -18.53 3.14
N ALA A 152 -3.59 -17.24 3.44
CA ALA A 152 -4.11 -16.14 2.64
C ALA A 152 -3.54 -16.11 1.23
N LYS A 153 -4.38 -15.68 0.28
CA LYS A 153 -3.95 -15.23 -1.04
C LYS A 153 -3.28 -13.86 -0.93
N TRP A 154 -1.95 -13.85 -0.97
CA TRP A 154 -1.16 -12.62 -1.06
C TRP A 154 -1.18 -12.06 -2.48
N VAL A 155 -1.49 -10.78 -2.61
CA VAL A 155 -1.49 -10.02 -3.87
C VAL A 155 -0.62 -8.79 -3.69
N PHE A 156 0.48 -8.71 -4.45
CA PHE A 156 1.39 -7.57 -4.40
C PHE A 156 1.19 -6.66 -5.61
N SER A 157 0.83 -5.41 -5.37
CA SER A 157 0.96 -4.38 -6.40
C SER A 157 2.40 -3.88 -6.43
N ILE A 158 2.97 -3.85 -7.62
CA ILE A 158 4.25 -3.20 -7.91
C ILE A 158 4.06 -1.91 -8.71
N ALA A 159 2.82 -1.50 -9.01
CA ALA A 159 2.58 -0.24 -9.70
C ALA A 159 2.79 0.94 -8.75
N ASN A 160 4.03 1.40 -8.66
CA ASN A 160 4.42 2.57 -7.88
C ASN A 160 5.59 3.30 -8.55
N ASN A 161 5.95 4.45 -8.01
CA ASN A 161 7.02 5.28 -8.56
C ASN A 161 8.41 4.63 -8.50
N HIS A 162 8.64 3.68 -7.58
CA HIS A 162 9.92 3.03 -7.32
C HIS A 162 10.14 1.71 -8.07
N VAL A 163 9.12 1.19 -8.76
CA VAL A 163 9.17 -0.10 -9.47
C VAL A 163 10.35 -0.25 -10.43
N CYS A 164 10.82 0.85 -11.01
CA CYS A 164 11.91 0.88 -11.98
C CYS A 164 13.26 1.39 -11.42
N ASP A 165 13.42 1.43 -10.10
CA ASP A 165 14.64 1.94 -9.44
C ASP A 165 15.86 1.00 -9.60
N THR A 166 15.60 -0.24 -10.00
CA THR A 166 16.64 -1.28 -10.15
C THR A 166 16.75 -1.78 -11.60
N SER A 167 17.95 -2.27 -11.93
CA SER A 167 18.30 -2.74 -13.27
C SER A 167 19.48 -3.70 -13.23
N GLN A 168 19.53 -4.66 -14.15
CA GLN A 168 20.71 -5.47 -14.41
C GLN A 168 21.66 -4.81 -15.43
N LYS A 169 21.17 -3.85 -16.23
CA LYS A 169 21.97 -3.09 -17.19
C LYS A 169 22.17 -1.64 -16.76
N SER A 170 23.26 -1.02 -17.20
CA SER A 170 23.52 0.42 -16.99
C SER A 170 22.56 1.29 -17.79
N THR A 171 22.03 0.76 -18.91
CA THR A 171 20.95 1.33 -19.70
C THR A 171 19.60 1.17 -19.02
N VAL A 172 18.63 2.03 -19.37
CA VAL A 172 17.28 1.91 -18.83
C VAL A 172 16.51 0.78 -19.52
N ASP A 173 16.25 -0.29 -18.77
CA ASP A 173 15.36 -1.42 -19.08
C ASP A 173 14.45 -1.80 -17.89
N VAL A 174 13.68 -2.89 -18.06
CA VAL A 174 12.70 -3.44 -17.11
C VAL A 174 13.20 -4.69 -16.36
N SER A 175 14.48 -5.03 -16.48
CA SER A 175 15.04 -6.26 -15.86
C SER A 175 14.92 -6.29 -14.34
N GLY A 176 14.99 -5.13 -13.67
CA GLY A 176 14.75 -5.02 -12.23
C GLY A 176 13.29 -5.28 -11.81
N VAL A 177 12.35 -4.96 -12.70
CA VAL A 177 10.92 -5.25 -12.50
C VAL A 177 10.70 -6.76 -12.57
N GLU A 178 11.22 -7.41 -13.62
CA GLU A 178 11.16 -8.87 -13.78
C GLU A 178 11.83 -9.62 -12.63
N ALA A 179 13.00 -9.15 -12.20
CA ALA A 179 13.69 -9.70 -11.03
C ALA A 179 12.81 -9.59 -9.78
N THR A 180 12.23 -8.42 -9.51
CA THR A 180 11.33 -8.22 -8.36
C THR A 180 10.14 -9.21 -8.40
N ILE A 181 9.49 -9.36 -9.55
CA ILE A 181 8.37 -10.30 -9.74
C ILE A 181 8.81 -11.74 -9.44
N ASN A 182 9.97 -12.17 -9.97
CA ASN A 182 10.50 -13.51 -9.72
C ASN A 182 10.86 -13.71 -8.24
N HIS A 183 11.49 -12.72 -7.60
CA HIS A 183 11.84 -12.78 -6.19
C HIS A 183 10.59 -12.87 -5.29
N ILE A 184 9.49 -12.17 -5.62
CA ILE A 184 8.21 -12.28 -4.89
C ILE A 184 7.71 -13.72 -4.93
N ARG A 185 7.67 -14.33 -6.13
CA ARG A 185 7.18 -15.71 -6.31
C ARG A 185 8.01 -16.74 -5.53
N ILE A 186 9.31 -16.50 -5.39
CA ILE A 186 10.19 -17.37 -4.61
C ILE A 186 10.02 -17.13 -3.10
N ALA A 187 9.93 -15.86 -2.67
CA ALA A 187 9.79 -15.50 -1.25
C ALA A 187 8.43 -15.90 -0.66
N VAL A 188 7.38 -15.84 -1.48
CA VAL A 188 5.99 -16.10 -1.08
C VAL A 188 5.33 -16.99 -2.14
N PRO A 189 5.54 -18.32 -2.07
CA PRO A 189 4.92 -19.26 -3.01
C PRO A 189 3.40 -19.10 -3.04
N GLY A 190 2.82 -19.00 -4.24
CA GLY A 190 1.38 -18.82 -4.44
C GLY A 190 0.87 -17.37 -4.38
N ALA A 191 1.76 -16.39 -4.12
CA ALA A 191 1.45 -14.98 -4.24
C ALA A 191 1.24 -14.56 -5.71
N GLU A 192 0.34 -13.59 -5.90
CA GLU A 192 0.04 -12.97 -7.19
C GLU A 192 0.67 -11.58 -7.26
N VAL A 193 1.05 -11.14 -8.46
CA VAL A 193 1.62 -9.81 -8.68
C VAL A 193 0.76 -9.04 -9.67
N ILE A 194 0.39 -7.81 -9.33
CA ILE A 194 -0.43 -6.92 -10.16
C ILE A 194 0.28 -5.59 -10.42
N GLY A 195 -0.24 -4.83 -11.39
CA GLY A 195 0.25 -3.48 -11.68
C GLY A 195 1.33 -3.42 -12.76
N ALA A 196 1.62 -4.53 -13.42
CA ALA A 196 2.43 -4.57 -14.63
C ALA A 196 1.96 -5.69 -15.56
N GLU A 197 2.31 -5.58 -16.85
CA GLU A 197 2.09 -6.57 -17.89
C GLU A 197 3.44 -7.07 -18.40
N ILE A 198 4.16 -7.77 -17.52
CA ILE A 198 5.47 -8.37 -17.79
C ILE A 198 5.72 -9.56 -16.86
N GLY A 199 6.39 -10.59 -17.38
CA GLY A 199 6.68 -11.80 -16.62
C GLY A 199 5.39 -12.45 -16.09
N ALA A 200 5.35 -12.70 -14.78
CA ALA A 200 4.18 -13.25 -14.11
C ALA A 200 3.22 -12.19 -13.53
N ALA A 201 3.50 -10.90 -13.71
CA ALA A 201 2.60 -9.84 -13.26
C ALA A 201 1.40 -9.72 -14.20
N LYS A 202 0.26 -9.34 -13.63
CA LYS A 202 -1.02 -9.21 -14.34
C LYS A 202 -1.48 -7.75 -14.35
N SER A 203 -2.06 -7.33 -15.47
CA SER A 203 -2.78 -6.05 -15.54
C SER A 203 -4.04 -6.06 -14.67
N VAL A 204 -4.72 -7.20 -14.61
CA VAL A 204 -5.84 -7.47 -13.71
C VAL A 204 -5.73 -8.89 -13.17
N LEU A 205 -5.86 -9.05 -11.84
CA LEU A 205 -6.01 -10.37 -11.22
C LEU A 205 -7.50 -10.70 -11.10
N SER A 206 -7.94 -11.78 -11.73
CA SER A 206 -9.26 -12.38 -11.48
C SER A 206 -9.14 -13.48 -10.42
N LEU A 207 -9.76 -13.27 -9.27
CA LEU A 207 -9.86 -14.23 -8.18
C LEU A 207 -11.26 -14.83 -8.14
N GLN A 208 -11.37 -16.14 -8.30
CA GLN A 208 -12.62 -16.85 -8.11
C GLN A 208 -12.75 -17.26 -6.63
N ILE A 209 -13.77 -16.75 -5.94
CA ILE A 209 -14.13 -17.22 -4.60
C ILE A 209 -14.96 -18.50 -4.75
N ASP A 210 -14.66 -19.52 -3.94
CA ASP A 210 -15.40 -20.79 -4.00
C ASP A 210 -16.89 -20.56 -3.73
N LYS A 211 -17.73 -20.99 -4.66
CA LYS A 211 -19.19 -20.74 -4.68
C LYS A 211 -19.59 -19.27 -4.51
N GLY A 212 -18.64 -18.35 -4.73
CA GLY A 212 -18.76 -16.93 -4.47
C GLY A 212 -18.51 -16.07 -5.70
N PRO A 213 -18.42 -14.74 -5.51
CA PRO A 213 -18.22 -13.81 -6.60
C PRO A 213 -16.85 -13.95 -7.25
N LYS A 214 -16.76 -13.58 -8.52
CA LYS A 214 -15.49 -13.36 -9.20
C LYS A 214 -15.01 -11.94 -8.95
N VAL A 215 -13.88 -11.82 -8.25
CA VAL A 215 -13.30 -10.54 -7.83
C VAL A 215 -12.16 -10.16 -8.77
N GLY A 216 -12.22 -8.98 -9.37
CA GLY A 216 -11.11 -8.41 -10.13
C GLY A 216 -10.33 -7.40 -9.30
N ILE A 217 -9.00 -7.48 -9.30
CA ILE A 217 -8.12 -6.53 -8.60
C ILE A 217 -7.18 -5.88 -9.62
N VAL A 218 -7.19 -4.56 -9.66
CA VAL A 218 -6.41 -3.74 -10.62
C VAL A 218 -5.45 -2.84 -9.86
N GLY A 219 -4.16 -2.99 -10.12
CA GLY A 219 -3.11 -2.09 -9.62
C GLY A 219 -2.69 -1.09 -10.68
N TRP A 220 -2.52 0.18 -10.34
CA TRP A 220 -1.96 1.17 -11.26
C TRP A 220 -1.24 2.30 -10.52
N THR A 221 -0.43 3.05 -11.26
CA THR A 221 0.23 4.24 -10.72
C THR A 221 -0.04 5.49 -11.54
N GLU A 222 -0.32 6.60 -10.84
CA GLU A 222 -0.44 7.94 -11.45
C GLU A 222 0.92 8.64 -11.56
N VAL A 223 1.90 8.24 -10.75
CA VAL A 223 3.17 8.96 -10.57
C VAL A 223 4.34 8.00 -10.74
N MET A 224 5.30 8.36 -11.60
CA MET A 224 6.53 7.58 -11.73
C MET A 224 7.79 8.42 -11.68
N ASN A 225 8.83 7.82 -11.09
CA ASN A 225 10.15 8.40 -11.08
C ASN A 225 10.67 8.46 -12.53
N ARG A 226 11.05 9.66 -12.99
CA ARG A 226 11.64 9.90 -14.32
C ARG A 226 10.73 9.49 -15.50
N ASP A 227 9.43 9.75 -15.35
CA ASP A 227 8.35 9.37 -16.28
C ASP A 227 8.63 9.69 -17.77
N LYS A 228 9.28 10.84 -18.05
CA LYS A 228 9.38 11.38 -19.42
C LYS A 228 10.41 10.73 -20.35
N LYS A 229 11.25 9.80 -19.90
CA LYS A 229 12.41 9.37 -20.72
C LYS A 229 12.51 7.87 -21.01
N HIS A 230 11.82 7.01 -20.28
CA HIS A 230 12.46 5.71 -20.02
C HIS A 230 11.58 4.46 -19.93
N TYR A 231 10.26 4.57 -19.82
CA TYR A 231 9.43 3.38 -19.59
C TYR A 231 8.35 3.23 -20.66
N LYS A 232 8.73 2.61 -21.79
CA LYS A 232 7.75 1.99 -22.69
C LYS A 232 7.08 0.87 -21.91
N LYS A 233 5.75 0.91 -21.80
CA LYS A 233 4.83 -0.05 -21.16
C LYS A 233 5.49 -1.39 -20.82
N PRO A 234 5.67 -1.66 -19.51
CA PRO A 234 4.80 -2.69 -18.95
C PRO A 234 4.05 -2.27 -17.68
N ILE A 235 4.40 -1.15 -17.03
CA ILE A 235 3.75 -0.73 -15.78
C ILE A 235 2.37 -0.15 -16.10
N ILE A 236 1.33 -0.60 -15.39
CA ILE A 236 -0.04 -0.14 -15.60
C ILE A 236 -0.18 1.29 -15.07
N ARG A 237 -0.62 2.18 -15.94
CA ARG A 237 -0.90 3.58 -15.63
C ARG A 237 -2.39 3.85 -15.65
N GLU A 238 -2.77 4.97 -15.07
CA GLU A 238 -4.15 5.46 -15.13
C GLU A 238 -4.67 5.58 -16.58
N THR A 239 -3.81 5.97 -17.53
CA THR A 239 -4.17 6.08 -18.95
C THR A 239 -4.48 4.74 -19.62
N ASP A 240 -4.09 3.61 -19.00
CA ASP A 240 -4.42 2.28 -19.51
C ASP A 240 -5.83 1.81 -19.06
N LEU A 241 -6.44 2.51 -18.08
CA LEU A 241 -7.80 2.26 -17.59
C LEU A 241 -8.86 2.96 -18.47
N THR A 242 -8.82 2.68 -19.77
CA THR A 242 -9.77 3.23 -20.73
C THR A 242 -11.21 2.78 -20.43
N ASP A 243 -12.19 3.57 -20.86
CA ASP A 243 -13.62 3.26 -20.65
C ASP A 243 -14.01 1.89 -21.22
N ALA A 244 -13.51 1.56 -22.41
CA ALA A 244 -13.72 0.24 -23.03
C ALA A 244 -13.13 -0.89 -22.18
N LYS A 245 -11.90 -0.72 -21.67
CA LYS A 245 -11.27 -1.71 -20.80
C LYS A 245 -12.05 -1.87 -19.50
N MET A 246 -12.49 -0.77 -18.89
CA MET A 246 -13.24 -0.81 -17.64
C MET A 246 -14.62 -1.45 -17.81
N MET A 247 -15.30 -1.22 -18.93
CA MET A 247 -16.57 -1.87 -19.26
C MET A 247 -16.40 -3.38 -19.35
N GLN A 248 -15.39 -3.86 -20.10
CA GLN A 248 -15.08 -5.29 -20.20
C GLN A 248 -14.76 -5.91 -18.83
N LEU A 249 -14.00 -5.19 -17.99
CA LEU A 249 -13.68 -5.69 -16.65
C LEU A 249 -14.91 -5.77 -15.75
N LYS A 250 -15.83 -4.80 -15.84
CA LYS A 250 -17.05 -4.82 -15.02
C LYS A 250 -18.03 -5.90 -15.48
N GLU A 251 -18.10 -6.22 -16.76
CA GLU A 251 -18.88 -7.35 -17.27
C GLU A 251 -18.30 -8.70 -16.83
N ALA A 252 -16.97 -8.79 -16.71
CA ALA A 252 -16.27 -10.03 -16.41
C ALA A 252 -16.12 -10.35 -14.91
N HIS A 253 -16.51 -9.44 -14.01
CA HIS A 253 -16.32 -9.55 -12.56
C HIS A 253 -17.52 -9.00 -11.78
N ASP A 254 -17.92 -9.70 -10.73
CA ASP A 254 -19.00 -9.27 -9.84
C ASP A 254 -18.55 -8.09 -8.95
N LEU A 255 -17.27 -8.08 -8.56
CA LEU A 255 -16.65 -7.05 -7.75
C LEU A 255 -15.32 -6.62 -8.37
N LEU A 256 -15.11 -5.31 -8.55
CA LEU A 256 -13.86 -4.74 -9.03
C LEU A 256 -13.23 -3.81 -8.00
N ILE A 257 -12.01 -4.14 -7.61
CA ILE A 257 -11.22 -3.43 -6.60
C ILE A 257 -10.04 -2.74 -7.29
N GLY A 258 -9.90 -1.44 -7.06
CA GLY A 258 -8.73 -0.67 -7.46
C GLY A 258 -7.73 -0.52 -6.33
N PHE A 259 -6.44 -0.70 -6.62
CA PHE A 259 -5.34 -0.50 -5.67
C PHE A 259 -4.30 0.45 -6.27
N ALA A 260 -4.39 1.72 -5.90
CA ALA A 260 -3.85 2.83 -6.70
C ALA A 260 -2.70 3.57 -6.00
N HIS A 261 -1.56 3.69 -6.66
CA HIS A 261 -0.45 4.52 -6.20
C HIS A 261 -0.53 5.92 -6.81
N GLY A 262 -0.77 6.95 -6.00
CA GLY A 262 -0.95 8.31 -6.51
C GLY A 262 -0.89 9.40 -5.44
N ASN A 263 -1.48 10.57 -5.75
CA ASN A 263 -1.47 11.76 -4.89
C ASN A 263 -0.06 12.36 -4.64
N GLU A 264 0.01 13.35 -3.74
CA GLU A 264 1.25 14.06 -3.38
C GLU A 264 1.80 13.50 -2.06
N GLU A 265 3.08 13.12 -2.06
CA GLU A 265 3.82 12.67 -0.88
C GLU A 265 3.66 13.64 0.30
N LEU A 266 3.36 13.06 1.48
CA LEU A 266 3.23 13.75 2.77
C LEU A 266 2.09 14.76 2.86
N SER A 267 1.19 14.80 1.87
CA SER A 267 -0.05 15.58 1.92
C SER A 267 -1.13 14.81 2.68
N TYR A 268 -1.76 15.46 3.67
CA TYR A 268 -2.86 14.85 4.42
C TYR A 268 -4.23 14.94 3.73
N TYR A 269 -4.29 15.57 2.55
CA TYR A 269 -5.47 15.59 1.69
C TYR A 269 -5.09 15.17 0.27
N PRO A 270 -5.99 14.47 -0.45
CA PRO A 270 -5.76 14.12 -1.85
C PRO A 270 -5.68 15.37 -2.71
N LEU A 271 -4.99 15.27 -3.85
CA LEU A 271 -5.07 16.28 -4.89
C LEU A 271 -6.48 16.23 -5.49
N LYS A 272 -7.15 17.39 -5.63
CA LYS A 272 -8.50 17.49 -6.23
C LYS A 272 -8.62 16.69 -7.53
N LYS A 273 -7.64 16.84 -8.43
CA LYS A 273 -7.60 16.13 -9.72
C LYS A 273 -7.58 14.60 -9.60
N THR A 274 -6.91 14.06 -8.58
CA THR A 274 -6.78 12.62 -8.34
C THR A 274 -8.04 12.11 -7.65
N ARG A 275 -8.52 12.83 -6.63
CA ARG A 275 -9.81 12.58 -5.98
C ARG A 275 -10.96 12.52 -6.99
N ASP A 276 -11.16 13.58 -7.78
CA ASP A 276 -12.27 13.68 -8.72
C ASP A 276 -12.22 12.56 -9.76
N ARG A 277 -11.02 12.12 -10.15
CA ARG A 277 -10.84 11.03 -11.11
C ARG A 277 -11.24 9.69 -10.51
N TRP A 278 -10.72 9.35 -9.32
CA TRP A 278 -11.07 8.09 -8.65
C TRP A 278 -12.55 8.06 -8.26
N MET A 279 -13.11 9.20 -7.84
CA MET A 279 -14.54 9.32 -7.61
C MET A 279 -15.35 9.04 -8.89
N ARG A 280 -14.98 9.61 -10.05
CA ARG A 280 -15.66 9.33 -11.32
C ARG A 280 -15.60 7.86 -11.73
N LEU A 281 -14.49 7.17 -11.43
CA LEU A 281 -14.37 5.74 -11.69
C LEU A 281 -15.37 4.94 -10.84
N ILE A 282 -15.55 5.29 -9.58
CA ILE A 282 -16.52 4.61 -8.69
C ILE A 282 -17.96 5.01 -9.03
N ASP A 283 -18.24 6.30 -9.21
CA ASP A 283 -19.58 6.83 -9.50
C ASP A 283 -20.09 6.34 -10.87
N GLY A 284 -19.19 6.21 -11.85
CA GLY A 284 -19.44 5.56 -13.14
C GLY A 284 -19.55 4.04 -13.08
N LYS A 285 -19.60 3.44 -11.87
CA LYS A 285 -19.69 1.99 -11.62
C LYS A 285 -18.56 1.16 -12.25
N LYS A 286 -17.40 1.77 -12.49
CA LYS A 286 -16.22 1.09 -13.05
C LYS A 286 -15.42 0.37 -11.97
N PHE A 287 -15.47 0.83 -10.73
CA PHE A 287 -14.94 0.13 -9.56
C PHE A 287 -15.95 0.18 -8.42
N ASP A 288 -15.98 -0.88 -7.61
CA ASP A 288 -16.79 -0.91 -6.40
C ASP A 288 -16.04 -0.19 -5.26
N PHE A 289 -14.73 -0.47 -5.12
CA PHE A 289 -13.86 0.22 -4.16
C PHE A 289 -12.52 0.60 -4.78
N ILE A 290 -11.96 1.74 -4.38
CA ILE A 290 -10.56 2.11 -4.67
C ILE A 290 -9.83 2.34 -3.36
N VAL A 291 -8.68 1.67 -3.20
CA VAL A 291 -7.79 1.82 -2.07
C VAL A 291 -6.47 2.43 -2.54
N GLY A 292 -6.31 3.72 -2.27
CA GLY A 292 -5.15 4.52 -2.62
C GLY A 292 -4.01 4.42 -1.61
N HIS A 293 -2.79 4.65 -2.08
CA HIS A 293 -1.56 4.72 -1.29
C HIS A 293 -0.50 5.56 -2.04
N GLY A 294 0.71 5.70 -1.49
CA GLY A 294 1.81 6.51 -2.06
C GLY A 294 2.12 7.85 -1.34
N PRO A 295 1.14 8.57 -0.74
CA PRO A 295 1.46 9.74 0.07
C PRO A 295 2.26 9.45 1.34
N HIS A 296 2.44 8.18 1.72
CA HIS A 296 3.06 7.72 2.96
C HIS A 296 2.40 8.24 4.25
N VAL A 297 1.20 8.80 4.15
CA VAL A 297 0.36 9.28 5.27
C VAL A 297 -1.09 8.90 5.00
N ILE A 298 -1.88 8.74 6.06
CA ILE A 298 -3.32 8.53 5.93
C ILE A 298 -3.98 9.80 5.36
N GLN A 299 -4.79 9.62 4.33
CA GLN A 299 -5.75 10.62 3.85
C GLN A 299 -7.17 10.15 4.16
N PRO A 300 -8.17 11.06 4.25
CA PRO A 300 -9.54 10.65 4.54
C PRO A 300 -10.07 9.62 3.55
N ALA A 301 -10.96 8.74 4.00
CA ALA A 301 -11.74 7.89 3.12
C ALA A 301 -13.18 8.40 3.01
N GLU A 302 -13.80 8.15 1.86
CA GLU A 302 -15.11 8.68 1.51
C GLU A 302 -16.06 7.61 0.99
N LYS A 303 -17.35 7.81 1.25
CA LYS A 303 -18.43 7.10 0.55
C LYS A 303 -18.75 7.83 -0.76
N VAL A 304 -18.72 7.10 -1.88
CA VAL A 304 -19.06 7.61 -3.21
C VAL A 304 -20.37 6.96 -3.65
N GLY A 305 -21.39 7.76 -3.94
CA GLY A 305 -22.74 7.26 -4.21
C GLY A 305 -23.33 6.47 -3.03
N SER A 306 -24.14 5.46 -3.33
CA SER A 306 -24.77 4.58 -2.32
C SER A 306 -23.87 3.43 -1.87
N GLN A 307 -22.94 2.99 -2.71
CA GLN A 307 -22.21 1.72 -2.52
C GLN A 307 -20.68 1.83 -2.61
N GLY A 308 -20.15 2.92 -3.17
CA GLY A 308 -18.72 3.05 -3.42
C GLY A 308 -17.91 3.45 -2.18
N LEU A 309 -16.71 2.87 -2.03
CA LEU A 309 -15.73 3.26 -1.00
C LEU A 309 -14.44 3.74 -1.65
N LEU A 310 -13.97 4.90 -1.23
CA LEU A 310 -12.76 5.53 -1.73
C LEU A 310 -11.82 5.85 -0.59
N PHE A 311 -10.74 5.09 -0.46
CA PHE A 311 -9.63 5.42 0.45
C PHE A 311 -8.59 6.20 -0.36
N HIS A 312 -8.36 7.47 -0.03
CA HIS A 312 -7.41 8.29 -0.81
C HIS A 312 -5.94 7.92 -0.56
N SER A 313 -5.63 7.54 0.67
CA SER A 313 -4.32 7.00 1.04
C SER A 313 -4.42 6.27 2.37
N ILE A 314 -3.98 5.01 2.41
CA ILE A 314 -3.87 4.21 3.63
C ILE A 314 -2.50 4.36 4.32
N GLY A 315 -1.57 5.10 3.71
CA GLY A 315 -0.23 5.34 4.25
C GLY A 315 0.69 4.13 4.17
N ASN A 316 1.69 4.07 5.05
CA ASN A 316 2.66 2.98 5.08
C ASN A 316 2.16 1.79 5.90
N PHE A 317 2.45 0.57 5.44
CA PHE A 317 2.43 -0.59 6.33
C PHE A 317 3.72 -0.66 7.15
N CYS A 318 4.88 -0.60 6.49
CA CYS A 318 6.17 -0.44 7.17
C CYS A 318 7.11 0.42 6.34
N SER A 319 7.80 1.37 6.97
CA SER A 319 8.69 2.27 6.25
C SER A 319 9.94 2.67 7.05
N PRO A 320 11.11 2.79 6.38
CA PRO A 320 12.32 3.39 6.94
C PRO A 320 12.21 4.90 7.13
N LEU A 321 11.21 5.56 6.52
CA LEU A 321 11.12 7.01 6.48
C LEU A 321 11.00 7.59 7.91
N GLY A 322 11.80 8.61 8.19
CA GLY A 322 12.20 9.00 9.55
C GLY A 322 11.34 10.07 10.21
N LYS A 323 10.18 10.44 9.63
CA LYS A 323 9.28 11.44 10.21
C LYS A 323 8.10 10.77 10.89
N SER A 324 7.70 11.29 12.04
CA SER A 324 6.57 10.81 12.84
C SER A 324 5.26 10.71 12.05
N GLN A 325 5.05 11.56 11.04
CA GLN A 325 3.90 11.49 10.14
C GLN A 325 3.81 10.20 9.32
N THR A 326 4.96 9.66 8.88
CA THR A 326 5.03 8.42 8.07
C THR A 326 4.98 7.14 8.90
N LYS A 327 4.85 7.29 10.24
CA LYS A 327 4.75 6.19 11.20
C LYS A 327 3.32 5.83 11.54
N ILE A 328 2.35 6.56 11.01
CA ILE A 328 0.93 6.28 11.17
C ILE A 328 0.35 5.92 9.79
N GLY A 329 -0.25 4.74 9.71
CA GLY A 329 -0.98 4.24 8.54
C GLY A 329 -2.32 3.67 8.99
N CYS A 330 -3.10 3.12 8.07
CA CYS A 330 -4.26 2.32 8.42
C CYS A 330 -4.34 1.05 7.60
N ILE A 331 -5.10 0.09 8.12
CA ILE A 331 -5.40 -1.18 7.49
C ILE A 331 -6.91 -1.24 7.33
N PRO A 332 -7.45 -0.98 6.13
CA PRO A 332 -8.82 -1.35 5.81
C PRO A 332 -8.96 -2.86 5.78
N GLU A 333 -9.88 -3.36 6.60
CA GLU A 333 -10.37 -4.73 6.59
C GLU A 333 -11.78 -4.69 6.00
N MET A 334 -12.03 -5.50 4.96
CA MET A 334 -13.34 -5.63 4.33
C MET A 334 -13.82 -7.07 4.45
N THR A 335 -15.01 -7.27 5.01
CA THR A 335 -15.71 -8.56 4.99
C THR A 335 -16.78 -8.48 3.92
N ILE A 336 -16.61 -9.26 2.86
CA ILE A 336 -17.50 -9.29 1.71
C ILE A 336 -18.42 -10.49 1.85
N SER A 337 -19.68 -10.21 2.10
CA SER A 337 -20.75 -11.19 2.21
C SER A 337 -21.40 -11.42 0.86
N TYR A 338 -21.76 -12.67 0.57
CA TYR A 338 -22.39 -13.04 -0.69
C TYR A 338 -23.45 -14.14 -0.51
N ILE A 339 -24.41 -14.14 -1.44
CA ILE A 339 -25.52 -15.09 -1.54
C ILE A 339 -25.62 -15.49 -3.02
N ASP A 340 -25.67 -16.80 -3.30
CA ASP A 340 -25.76 -17.34 -4.67
C ASP A 340 -24.73 -16.74 -5.64
N GLY A 341 -23.47 -16.62 -5.17
CA GLY A 341 -22.36 -16.06 -5.93
C GLY A 341 -22.36 -14.54 -6.09
N LYS A 342 -23.40 -13.82 -5.63
CA LYS A 342 -23.50 -12.36 -5.74
C LYS A 342 -23.20 -11.65 -4.44
N VAL A 343 -22.45 -10.55 -4.51
CA VAL A 343 -22.16 -9.71 -3.35
C VAL A 343 -23.46 -9.13 -2.79
N SER A 344 -23.73 -9.37 -1.50
CA SER A 344 -24.91 -8.87 -0.80
C SER A 344 -24.58 -7.68 0.10
N ARG A 345 -23.41 -7.71 0.76
CA ARG A 345 -22.99 -6.70 1.73
C ARG A 345 -21.48 -6.60 1.81
N THR A 346 -20.97 -5.41 2.06
CA THR A 346 -19.56 -5.19 2.42
C THR A 346 -19.49 -4.46 3.75
N ASP A 347 -19.00 -5.15 4.76
CA ASP A 347 -18.60 -4.56 6.03
C ASP A 347 -17.17 -4.09 5.94
N TYR A 348 -16.88 -2.92 6.51
CA TYR A 348 -15.52 -2.43 6.58
C TYR A 348 -15.15 -2.01 8.00
N LYS A 349 -13.87 -2.18 8.33
CA LYS A 349 -13.25 -1.70 9.55
C LYS A 349 -11.88 -1.11 9.25
N VAL A 350 -11.62 0.09 9.75
CA VAL A 350 -10.33 0.77 9.58
C VAL A 350 -9.54 0.64 10.87
N HIS A 351 -8.46 -0.14 10.82
CA HIS A 351 -7.53 -0.28 11.92
C HIS A 351 -6.42 0.78 11.78
N ILE A 352 -6.18 1.56 12.82
CA ILE A 352 -5.07 2.53 12.82
C ILE A 352 -3.80 1.78 13.15
N LEU A 353 -2.83 1.84 12.25
CA LEU A 353 -1.52 1.25 12.39
C LEU A 353 -0.52 2.30 12.86
N GLN A 354 0.38 1.91 13.75
CA GLN A 354 1.54 2.70 14.10
C GLN A 354 2.81 1.85 14.07
N GLN A 355 3.88 2.44 13.53
CA GLN A 355 5.22 1.85 13.53
C GLN A 355 6.11 2.57 14.54
N HIS A 356 6.74 1.82 15.44
CA HIS A 356 7.81 2.33 16.28
C HIS A 356 9.03 1.44 16.13
N GLN A 357 10.11 2.01 15.60
CA GLN A 357 11.28 1.23 15.21
C GLN A 357 10.83 0.08 14.27
N GLU A 358 11.15 -1.16 14.62
CA GLU A 358 10.77 -2.37 13.91
C GLU A 358 9.44 -2.96 14.39
N THR A 359 8.75 -2.37 15.36
CA THR A 359 7.46 -2.88 15.84
C THR A 359 6.30 -2.19 15.13
N LEU A 360 5.38 -2.99 14.57
CA LEU A 360 4.07 -2.57 14.09
C LEU A 360 3.00 -2.97 15.10
N SER A 361 2.13 -2.02 15.43
CA SER A 361 1.04 -2.22 16.39
C SER A 361 -0.22 -1.51 15.95
N LEU A 362 -1.38 -2.05 16.32
CA LEU A 362 -2.64 -1.32 16.19
C LEU A 362 -2.76 -0.29 17.30
N ASN A 363 -3.16 0.92 16.94
CA ASN A 363 -3.54 1.95 17.91
C ASN A 363 -5.01 1.76 18.28
N GLN A 364 -5.24 1.22 19.48
CA GLN A 364 -6.58 0.88 19.97
C GLN A 364 -7.12 1.91 20.97
N ASP A 365 -6.25 2.67 21.65
CA ASP A 365 -6.64 3.66 22.65
C ASP A 365 -6.31 5.08 22.17
N PHE A 366 -7.36 5.86 21.96
CA PHE A 366 -7.23 7.24 21.49
C PHE A 366 -7.20 8.30 22.61
N LYS A 367 -7.02 7.89 23.88
CA LYS A 367 -6.77 8.79 25.02
C LYS A 367 -5.35 9.38 24.94
N GLN A 368 -5.18 10.64 25.35
CA GLN A 368 -3.94 11.40 25.07
C GLN A 368 -2.68 10.82 25.74
N ASN A 369 -2.82 10.18 26.91
CA ASN A 369 -1.66 9.81 27.74
C ASN A 369 -1.03 8.45 27.35
N SER A 370 -1.67 7.66 26.48
CA SER A 370 -1.17 6.36 26.01
C SER A 370 -0.61 6.39 24.58
N GLN A 371 -0.70 7.54 23.90
CA GLN A 371 -0.35 7.66 22.48
C GLN A 371 1.13 7.90 22.23
N ARG A 372 1.69 7.10 21.32
CA ARG A 372 3.08 7.25 20.87
C ARG A 372 3.31 8.42 19.91
N TYR A 373 2.27 8.81 19.16
CA TYR A 373 2.32 9.90 18.18
C TYR A 373 1.14 10.91 18.38
N PRO A 374 1.04 11.56 19.55
CA PRO A 374 -0.16 12.32 19.93
C PRO A 374 -0.43 13.52 19.01
N GLY A 375 0.62 14.17 18.49
CA GLY A 375 0.49 15.28 17.53
C GLY A 375 -0.14 14.83 16.20
N GLN A 376 0.27 13.66 15.69
CA GLN A 376 -0.24 13.08 14.45
C GLN A 376 -1.68 12.63 14.62
N ILE A 377 -2.02 11.99 15.75
CA ILE A 377 -3.40 11.59 16.05
C ILE A 377 -4.29 12.83 16.21
N ARG A 378 -3.85 13.87 16.93
CA ARG A 378 -4.60 15.13 17.05
C ARG A 378 -4.85 15.77 15.67
N ARG A 379 -3.88 15.68 14.77
CA ARG A 379 -4.01 16.14 13.39
C ARG A 379 -5.03 15.30 12.61
N LEU A 380 -4.94 13.97 12.67
CA LEU A 380 -5.89 13.08 12.01
C LEU A 380 -7.32 13.28 12.55
N LYS A 381 -7.51 13.46 13.86
CA LYS A 381 -8.81 13.81 14.46
C LYS A 381 -9.41 15.09 13.90
N LYS A 382 -8.58 16.08 13.56
CA LYS A 382 -9.06 17.30 12.87
C LYS A 382 -9.49 16.96 11.44
N ILE A 383 -8.69 16.19 10.71
CA ILE A 383 -8.86 15.97 9.27
C ILE A 383 -9.99 14.96 8.96
N TRP A 384 -10.09 13.90 9.76
CA TRP A 384 -11.02 12.80 9.61
C TRP A 384 -11.62 12.45 10.97
N LYS A 385 -12.56 13.30 11.43
CA LYS A 385 -13.15 13.22 12.77
C LYS A 385 -13.87 11.90 13.01
N SER A 386 -14.70 11.48 12.04
CA SER A 386 -15.50 10.24 12.08
C SER A 386 -14.69 8.95 12.18
N LEU A 387 -13.38 8.98 11.90
CA LEU A 387 -12.48 7.85 12.12
C LEU A 387 -12.27 7.54 13.61
N PHE A 388 -12.48 8.51 14.48
CA PHE A 388 -12.22 8.42 15.92
C PHE A 388 -13.48 8.57 16.78
N GLU A 389 -14.61 8.88 16.16
CA GLU A 389 -15.91 8.87 16.83
C GLU A 389 -16.34 7.40 16.96
N ALA A 390 -16.63 6.96 18.19
CA ALA A 390 -17.38 5.73 18.35
C ALA A 390 -18.76 5.97 17.74
N GLN A 391 -19.26 5.02 16.93
CA GLN A 391 -20.68 5.05 16.62
C GLN A 391 -21.40 4.79 17.95
N GLU A 392 -22.02 5.83 18.52
CA GLU A 392 -23.08 5.63 19.48
C GLU A 392 -24.16 4.84 18.73
N SER A 393 -24.23 3.55 19.06
CA SER A 393 -25.18 2.58 18.50
C SER A 393 -26.61 2.89 18.92
#